data_AF-A0A833HEK8-F1
#
_entry.id   AF-A0A833HEK8-F1
#
_cell.length_a   1.000
_cell.length_b   1.000
_cell.length_c   1.000
_cell.angle_alpha   90.00
_cell.angle_beta   90.00
_cell.angle_gamma   90.00
#
_symmetry.space_group_name_H-M   'P 1'
#
loop_
_entity.id
_entity.type
_entity.pdbx_description
1 polymer ?
#
loop_
_entity_poly.entity_id
_entity_poly.type
_entity_poly.pdbx_seq_one_letter_code
_entity_poly.pdbx_strand_id
1 'polypeptide(L)' 'MTTRRKKPERLNEREIEAFVAAADDFHRVLVRPLISPHGEHYRALGLLNEALMQTIAAVSGRPAPWLSRSSSPPRKGS' A
#
# COMPACT_ATOMS: atom_id res chain seq x y z
N MET A 1 -0.37 -27.93 -30.78
CA MET A 1 -0.21 -28.06 -29.31
C MET A 1 -0.80 -26.83 -28.65
N THR A 2 -2.03 -26.90 -28.14
CA THR A 2 -2.71 -25.76 -27.51
C THR A 2 -2.38 -25.72 -26.03
N THR A 3 -1.44 -24.85 -25.63
CA THR A 3 -1.25 -24.55 -24.21
C THR A 3 -2.40 -23.65 -23.75
N ARG A 4 -3.47 -24.25 -23.22
CA ARG A 4 -4.48 -23.53 -22.44
C ARG A 4 -3.79 -23.00 -21.19
N ARG A 5 -3.29 -21.76 -21.23
CA ARG A 5 -2.94 -21.04 -20.00
C ARG A 5 -4.24 -20.86 -19.22
N LYS A 6 -4.45 -21.65 -18.16
CA LYS A 6 -5.49 -21.33 -17.17
C LYS A 6 -5.14 -19.95 -16.63
N LYS A 7 -5.99 -18.95 -16.85
CA LYS A 7 -5.91 -17.67 -16.15
C LYS A 7 -5.93 -17.96 -14.65
N PRO A 8 -4.91 -17.60 -13.85
CA PRO A 8 -5.18 -17.34 -12.45
C PRO A 8 -6.02 -16.06 -12.42
N GLU A 9 -7.33 -16.21 -12.18
CA GLU A 9 -8.27 -15.10 -12.06
C GLU A 9 -8.01 -14.27 -10.78
N ARG A 10 -7.20 -14.82 -9.86
CA ARG A 10 -6.86 -14.24 -8.58
C ARG A 10 -5.38 -14.52 -8.29
N LEU A 11 -4.70 -13.55 -7.69
CA LEU A 11 -3.35 -13.73 -7.18
C LEU A 11 -3.35 -14.82 -6.11
N ASN A 12 -2.33 -15.67 -6.11
CA ASN A 12 -2.11 -16.60 -5.00
C ASN A 12 -1.55 -15.85 -3.78
N GLU A 13 -1.53 -16.51 -2.62
CA GLU A 13 -1.14 -15.88 -1.36
C GLU A 13 0.27 -15.26 -1.40
N ARG A 14 1.24 -15.95 -2.02
CA ARG A 14 2.62 -15.43 -2.15
C ARG A 14 2.68 -14.18 -3.02
N GLU A 15 1.89 -14.15 -4.09
CA GLU A 15 1.78 -12.98 -4.97
C GLU A 15 1.09 -11.80 -4.26
N ILE A 16 0.08 -12.07 -3.43
CA ILE A 16 -0.57 -11.07 -2.59
C ILE A 16 0.43 -10.50 -1.57
N GLU A 17 1.21 -11.35 -0.91
CA GLU A 17 2.24 -10.91 0.04
C GLU A 17 3.32 -10.06 -0.62
N ALA A 18 3.83 -10.50 -1.79
CA ALA A 18 4.79 -9.74 -2.56
C ALA A 18 4.24 -8.37 -2.99
N PHE A 19 2.97 -8.33 -3.42
CA PHE A 19 2.29 -7.09 -3.76
C PHE A 19 2.19 -6.14 -2.55
N VAL A 20 1.75 -6.64 -1.40
CA VAL A 20 1.63 -5.82 -0.18
C VAL A 20 2.99 -5.31 0.29
N ALA A 21 4.05 -6.12 0.21
CA ALA A 21 5.41 -5.71 0.54
C ALA A 21 5.91 -4.57 -0.37
N ALA A 22 5.75 -4.72 -1.69
CA ALA A 22 6.12 -3.68 -2.65
C ALA A 22 5.32 -2.39 -2.43
N ALA A 23 4.05 -2.50 -2.07
CA ALA A 23 3.21 -1.35 -1.76
C ALA A 23 3.64 -0.63 -0.46
N ASP A 24 4.08 -1.36 0.58
CA ASP A 24 4.64 -0.75 1.81
C ASP A 24 5.91 0.04 1.51
N ASP A 25 6.81 -0.52 0.70
CA ASP A 25 8.03 0.18 0.28
C ASP A 25 7.71 1.43 -0.54
N PHE A 26 6.72 1.36 -1.43
CA PHE A 26 6.27 2.52 -2.20
C PHE A 26 5.65 3.60 -1.30
N HIS A 27 4.81 3.22 -0.33
CA HIS A 27 4.24 4.15 0.65
C HIS A 27 5.33 4.96 1.36
N ARG A 28 6.44 4.31 1.76
CA ARG A 28 7.59 5.02 2.39
C ARG A 28 8.20 6.06 1.46
N VAL A 29 8.25 5.82 0.16
CA VAL A 29 8.71 6.82 -0.82
C VAL A 29 7.71 7.98 -0.94
N LEU A 30 6.41 7.72 -0.85
CA LEU A 30 5.37 8.76 -0.93
C LEU A 30 5.36 9.71 0.28
N VAL A 31 5.66 9.20 1.48
CA VAL A 31 5.58 10.00 2.73
C VAL A 31 6.90 10.67 3.13
N ARG A 32 8.02 10.32 2.48
CA ARG A 32 9.35 10.91 2.73
C ARG A 32 9.59 12.33 2.21
N PRO A 33 8.98 12.79 1.09
CA PRO A 33 9.26 14.11 0.56
C PRO A 33 8.86 15.21 1.56
N LEU A 34 9.79 16.11 1.88
CA LEU A 34 9.51 17.33 2.63
C LEU A 34 8.89 18.37 1.69
N ILE A 35 7.67 18.08 1.25
CA ILE A 35 6.89 18.95 0.37
C ILE A 35 5.82 19.68 1.19
N SER A 36 5.48 20.90 0.74
CA SER A 36 4.44 21.70 1.40
C SER A 36 3.10 20.94 1.40
N PRO A 37 2.40 20.81 2.55
CA PRO A 37 1.08 20.18 2.63
C PRO A 37 0.02 20.84 1.75
N HIS A 38 0.25 22.09 1.36
CA HIS A 38 -0.66 22.88 0.53
C HIS A 38 -0.32 22.83 -0.97
N GLY A 39 0.76 22.12 -1.35
CA GLY A 39 1.16 21.97 -2.74
C GLY A 39 0.33 20.93 -3.49
N GLU A 40 0.09 21.17 -4.77
CA GLU A 40 -0.56 20.21 -5.68
C GLU A 40 0.16 18.85 -5.69
N HIS A 41 1.50 18.85 -5.57
CA HIS A 41 2.29 17.62 -5.45
C HIS A 41 1.92 16.82 -4.20
N TYR A 42 1.73 17.46 -3.05
CA TYR A 42 1.35 16.75 -1.82
C TYR A 42 -0.05 16.15 -1.94
N ARG A 43 -0.99 16.90 -2.51
CA ARG A 43 -2.34 16.39 -2.79
C ARG A 43 -2.32 15.19 -3.72
N ALA A 44 -1.54 15.24 -4.80
CA ALA A 44 -1.39 14.13 -5.74
C ALA A 44 -0.81 12.87 -5.07
N LEU A 45 0.21 13.02 -4.21
CA LEU A 45 0.75 11.89 -3.44
C LEU A 45 -0.26 11.34 -2.43
N GLY A 46 -1.07 12.21 -1.83
CA GLY A 46 -2.17 11.81 -0.94
C GLY A 46 -3.22 10.96 -1.65
N LEU A 47 -3.70 11.41 -2.82
CA LEU A 47 -4.64 10.66 -3.65
C LEU A 47 -4.07 9.32 -4.13
N LEU A 48 -2.79 9.31 -4.51
CA LEU A 48 -2.09 8.08 -4.90
C LEU A 48 -2.00 7.09 -3.74
N ASN A 49 -1.69 7.58 -2.54
CA ASN A 49 -1.65 6.75 -1.33
C ASN A 49 -3.04 6.19 -0.98
N GLU A 50 -4.10 6.98 -1.14
CA GLU A 50 -5.48 6.52 -0.93
C GLU A 50 -5.87 5.41 -1.89
N ALA A 51 -5.61 5.60 -3.19
CA ALA A 51 -5.85 4.58 -4.21
C ALA A 51 -5.07 3.28 -3.92
N LEU A 52 -3.82 3.42 -3.44
CA LEU A 52 -3.00 2.28 -3.05
C LEU A 52 -3.62 1.49 -1.88
N MET A 53 -4.12 2.17 -0.85
CA MET A 53 -4.80 1.53 0.28
C MET A 53 -6.06 0.78 -0.16
N GLN A 54 -6.88 1.39 -1.01
CA GLN A 54 -8.08 0.75 -1.55
C GLN A 54 -7.73 -0.49 -2.38
N THR A 55 -6.66 -0.42 -3.17
CA THR A 55 -6.17 -1.56 -3.98
C THR A 55 -5.70 -2.71 -3.10
N ILE A 56 -4.95 -2.43 -2.03
CA ILE A 56 -4.52 -3.44 -1.05
C ILE A 56 -5.72 -4.13 -0.42
N ALA A 57 -6.74 -3.36 -0.02
CA ALA A 57 -7.96 -3.92 0.55
C ALA A 57 -8.69 -4.82 -0.45
N ALA A 58 -8.82 -4.40 -1.71
CA ALA A 58 -9.49 -5.17 -2.75
C ALA A 58 -8.75 -6.47 -3.11
N VAL A 59 -7.42 -6.44 -3.16
CA VAL A 59 -6.59 -7.58 -3.57
C VAL A 59 -6.37 -8.56 -2.42
N SER A 60 -6.08 -8.07 -1.22
CA SER A 60 -5.67 -8.89 -0.08
C SER A 60 -6.79 -9.15 0.93
N GLY A 61 -7.90 -8.41 0.87
CA GLY A 61 -8.95 -8.44 1.88
C GLY A 61 -8.54 -7.83 3.24
N ARG A 62 -7.36 -7.22 3.32
CA ARG A 62 -6.77 -6.67 4.56
C ARG A 62 -6.49 -5.17 4.40
N PRO A 63 -6.52 -4.38 5.48
CA PRO A 63 -6.11 -2.98 5.43
C PRO A 63 -4.61 -2.85 5.14
N ALA A 64 -4.21 -1.68 4.66
CA ALA A 64 -2.80 -1.40 4.37
C ALA A 64 -1.93 -1.47 5.66
N PRO A 65 -0.72 -2.06 5.61
CA PRO A 65 0.10 -2.31 6.80
C PRO A 65 0.44 -1.05 7.62
N TRP A 66 0.62 0.08 6.97
CA TRP A 66 0.98 1.34 7.64
C TRP A 66 -0.16 1.95 8.46
N LEU A 67 -1.43 1.58 8.21
CA LEU A 67 -2.56 2.01 9.04
C LEU A 67 -2.50 1.39 10.45
N SER A 68 -1.95 0.18 10.59
CA SER A 68 -1.71 -0.42 11.90
C SER A 68 -0.50 0.21 12.61
N ARG A 69 0.49 0.71 11.85
CA ARG A 69 1.71 1.31 12.41
C ARG A 69 1.44 2.69 13.04
N SER A 70 0.54 3.48 12.46
CA SER A 70 0.15 4.80 12.98
C SER A 70 -0.64 4.75 14.29
N SER A 71 -1.16 3.58 14.69
CA SER A 71 -1.88 3.38 15.96
C SER A 71 -0.97 3.15 17.17
N SER A 72 0.36 3.22 17.03
CA SER A 72 1.25 3.07 18.19
C SER A 72 1.03 4.26 19.15
N PRO A 73 0.51 4.06 20.37
CA PRO A 73 0.36 5.16 21.31
C PRO A 73 1.74 5.73 21.64
N PRO A 74 1.86 7.04 21.94
CA PRO A 74 3.13 7.60 22.36
C PRO A 74 3.61 6.81 23.58
N ARG A 75 4.75 6.13 23.46
CA ARG A 75 5.43 5.52 24.61
C ARG A 75 5.79 6.70 25.52
N LYS A 76 5.02 6.90 26.60
CA LYS A 76 5.41 7.80 27.69
C LYS A 76 6.78 7.35 28.16
N GLY A 77 7.79 8.18 27.92
CA GLY A 77 9.14 7.98 28.45
C GLY A 77 9.07 7.87 29.97
N SER A 78 9.79 6.87 30.50
CA SER A 78 10.10 6.72 31.91
C SER A 78 11.10 7.77 32.37
#